data_AF-L9W892-F1
#
_entry.id   AF-L9W892-F1
#
_cell.length_a   1.000
_cell.length_b   1.000
_cell.length_c   1.000
_cell.angle_alpha   90.00
_cell.angle_beta   90.00
_cell.angle_gamma   90.00
#
_symmetry.space_group_name_H-M   'P 1'
#
loop_
_entity.id
_entity.type
_entity.pdbx_description
1 polymer ?
#
loop_
_entity_poly.entity_id
_entity_poly.type
_entity_poly.pdbx_seq_one_letter_code
_entity_poly.pdbx_strand_id
1 'polypeptide(L)'
;MSPNDGDVVTSPVEIEMEIEDFELQAVDADDGNDGGDDDEADAPDDGAGHLHVIVDEGCVDPGYLIPLEGGYLHPTEGVTQIELDLEPGEYDLCAQAGDDQHNAYNMIDELSIEVAEDVDDGNEDDESETGDDDDNETGDGDNDSDDEN
;
A
#
# COMPACT_ATOMS: atom_id res chain seq x y z
N MET A 1 -10.25 4.70 -13.48
CA MET A 1 -9.68 4.51 -12.11
C MET A 1 -9.25 5.87 -11.56
N SER A 2 -9.27 6.03 -10.23
CA SER A 2 -8.68 7.18 -9.52
C SER A 2 -7.53 6.69 -8.65
N PRO A 3 -6.41 7.45 -8.54
CA PRO A 3 -6.10 8.73 -9.20
C PRO A 3 -5.94 8.59 -10.73
N ASN A 4 -5.79 9.70 -11.44
CA ASN A 4 -5.62 9.67 -12.90
C ASN A 4 -4.15 9.42 -13.28
N ASP A 5 -3.94 8.98 -14.52
CA ASP A 5 -2.61 8.85 -15.10
C ASP A 5 -1.80 10.16 -15.02
N GLY A 6 -0.61 10.07 -14.44
CA GLY A 6 0.33 11.17 -14.20
C GLY A 6 0.03 12.00 -12.95
N ASP A 7 -0.92 11.61 -12.11
CA ASP A 7 -1.20 12.32 -10.86
C ASP A 7 -0.08 12.14 -9.83
N VAL A 8 0.19 13.20 -9.08
CA VAL A 8 1.08 13.19 -7.92
C VAL A 8 0.23 13.03 -6.66
N VAL A 9 0.47 11.97 -5.90
CA VAL A 9 -0.31 11.57 -4.72
C VAL A 9 0.58 11.44 -3.48
N THR A 10 -0.02 11.33 -2.30
CA THR A 10 0.68 11.11 -1.02
C THR A 10 0.29 9.75 -0.44
N SER A 11 1.20 9.14 0.32
CA SER A 11 0.94 7.86 0.99
C SER A 11 0.09 8.05 2.26
N PRO A 12 -0.85 7.14 2.60
CA PRO A 12 -1.29 6.00 1.80
C PRO A 12 -2.10 6.44 0.57
N VAL A 13 -1.88 5.76 -0.55
CA VAL A 13 -2.55 6.02 -1.83
C VAL A 13 -3.88 5.29 -1.86
N GLU A 14 -4.98 6.05 -1.94
CA GLU A 14 -6.31 5.49 -2.13
C GLU A 14 -6.57 5.27 -3.63
N ILE A 15 -6.81 4.02 -3.98
CA ILE A 15 -7.08 3.58 -5.34
C ILE A 15 -8.55 3.21 -5.46
N GLU A 16 -9.26 3.84 -6.40
CA GLU A 16 -10.66 3.53 -6.72
C GLU A 16 -10.79 3.05 -8.18
N MET A 17 -11.28 1.83 -8.34
CA MET A 17 -11.48 1.16 -9.62
C MET A 17 -12.94 1.28 -10.04
N GLU A 18 -13.18 1.78 -11.24
CA GLU A 18 -14.52 1.86 -11.82
C GLU A 18 -14.77 0.61 -12.68
N ILE A 19 -15.92 -0.02 -12.49
CA ILE A 19 -16.31 -1.20 -13.26
C ILE A 19 -17.66 -0.94 -13.91
N GLU A 20 -17.72 -1.19 -15.22
CA GLU A 20 -18.95 -1.20 -16.00
C GLU A 20 -19.16 -2.62 -16.56
N ASP A 21 -20.42 -3.09 -16.58
CA ASP A 21 -20.81 -4.37 -17.20
C ASP A 21 -20.09 -5.63 -16.67
N PHE A 22 -19.59 -5.63 -15.43
CA PHE A 22 -18.95 -6.79 -14.77
C PHE A 22 -19.49 -7.01 -13.36
N GLU A 23 -19.78 -8.27 -13.02
CA GLU A 23 -20.35 -8.66 -11.73
C GLU A 23 -19.23 -8.96 -10.72
N LEU A 24 -19.09 -8.09 -9.71
CA LEU A 24 -18.17 -8.32 -8.60
C LEU A 24 -18.65 -9.47 -7.72
N GLN A 25 -17.80 -10.47 -7.57
CA GLN A 25 -17.99 -11.61 -6.69
C GLN A 25 -16.89 -11.61 -5.64
N ALA A 26 -17.29 -11.85 -4.39
CA ALA A 26 -16.32 -12.14 -3.35
C ALA A 26 -15.70 -13.51 -3.64
N VAL A 27 -14.41 -13.67 -3.34
CA VAL A 27 -13.76 -14.97 -3.43
C VAL A 27 -14.43 -15.87 -2.38
N ASP A 28 -15.17 -16.89 -2.82
CA ASP A 28 -15.78 -17.84 -1.90
C ASP A 28 -14.63 -18.57 -1.19
N ALA A 29 -14.59 -18.57 0.14
CA ALA A 29 -13.46 -19.06 0.95
C ALA A 29 -13.16 -20.58 0.81
N ASP A 30 -13.85 -21.24 -0.10
CA ASP A 30 -13.54 -22.56 -0.66
C ASP A 30 -12.68 -22.35 -1.90
N ASP A 31 -11.55 -21.65 -1.75
CA ASP A 31 -10.52 -21.50 -2.77
C ASP A 31 -10.07 -22.91 -3.15
N GLY A 32 -10.63 -23.42 -4.25
CA GLY A 32 -10.31 -24.67 -4.91
C GLY A 32 -8.92 -24.64 -5.52
N ASN A 33 -7.96 -24.02 -4.82
CA ASN A 33 -6.54 -24.06 -5.07
C ASN A 33 -6.01 -25.48 -4.81
N ASP A 34 -6.52 -26.45 -5.58
CA ASP A 34 -5.69 -27.53 -6.09
C ASP A 34 -4.94 -26.92 -7.27
N GLY A 35 -3.94 -26.09 -6.95
CA GLY A 35 -3.23 -25.21 -7.87
C GLY A 35 -3.12 -25.81 -9.26
N GLY A 36 -3.85 -25.17 -10.19
CA GLY A 36 -3.72 -25.44 -11.61
C GLY A 36 -2.24 -25.36 -11.96
N ASP A 37 -1.66 -26.54 -12.18
CA ASP A 37 -0.33 -26.71 -12.72
C ASP A 37 -0.51 -26.53 -14.23
N ASP A 38 -0.73 -25.29 -14.69
CA ASP A 38 -0.99 -25.03 -16.10
C ASP A 38 -0.33 -23.75 -16.62
N ASP A 39 0.80 -23.97 -17.29
CA ASP A 39 1.32 -23.16 -18.37
C ASP A 39 0.32 -23.01 -19.57
N GLU A 40 -0.99 -23.26 -19.39
CA GLU A 40 -2.03 -23.22 -20.42
C GLU A 40 -3.06 -22.12 -20.06
N ALA A 41 -3.26 -21.17 -20.95
CA ALA A 41 -4.23 -20.10 -20.75
C ALA A 41 -5.67 -20.66 -20.86
N ASP A 42 -6.37 -20.75 -19.74
CA ASP A 42 -7.80 -21.04 -19.71
C ASP A 42 -8.60 -19.75 -19.94
N ALA A 43 -9.66 -19.84 -20.75
CA ALA A 43 -10.52 -18.69 -20.99
C ALA A 43 -11.36 -18.43 -19.72
N PRO A 44 -11.35 -17.21 -19.16
CA PRO A 44 -12.07 -16.93 -17.92
C PRO A 44 -13.60 -17.05 -18.11
N ASP A 45 -14.32 -17.51 -17.08
CA ASP A 45 -15.77 -17.78 -17.15
C ASP A 45 -16.58 -16.47 -17.18
N ASP A 46 -17.19 -16.21 -18.34
CA ASP A 46 -17.68 -14.89 -18.78
C ASP A 46 -18.43 -14.04 -17.71
N GLY A 47 -17.83 -12.89 -17.38
CA GLY A 47 -18.54 -11.68 -16.91
C GLY A 47 -18.68 -11.49 -15.41
N ALA A 48 -18.04 -12.33 -14.60
CA ALA A 48 -17.99 -12.19 -13.16
C ALA A 48 -16.60 -12.50 -12.59
N GLY A 49 -16.32 -11.99 -11.39
CA GLY A 49 -15.07 -12.25 -10.68
C GLY A 49 -14.68 -11.09 -9.76
N HIS A 50 -13.39 -10.83 -9.63
CA HIS A 50 -12.87 -9.82 -8.70
C HIS A 50 -11.76 -8.97 -9.33
N LEU A 51 -11.42 -7.88 -8.65
CA LEU A 51 -10.39 -6.95 -9.09
C LEU A 51 -9.02 -7.30 -8.51
N HIS A 52 -7.99 -6.90 -9.22
CA HIS A 52 -6.59 -6.97 -8.82
C HIS A 52 -5.94 -5.63 -9.06
N VAL A 53 -4.98 -5.25 -8.20
CA VAL A 53 -4.09 -4.12 -8.44
C VAL A 53 -2.66 -4.63 -8.49
N ILE A 54 -2.00 -4.41 -9.62
CA ILE A 54 -0.64 -4.86 -9.90
C ILE A 54 0.27 -3.65 -9.87
N VAL A 55 1.35 -3.71 -9.09
CA VAL A 55 2.30 -2.61 -8.87
C VAL A 55 3.63 -2.96 -9.53
N ASP A 56 4.09 -2.14 -10.46
CA ASP A 56 5.38 -2.19 -11.19
C ASP A 56 5.66 -3.46 -12.02
N GLU A 57 4.72 -4.42 -12.07
CA GLU A 57 4.87 -5.67 -12.83
C GLU A 57 4.14 -5.65 -14.19
N GLY A 58 3.25 -4.67 -14.40
CA GLY A 58 2.38 -4.57 -15.57
C GLY A 58 1.20 -5.55 -15.55
N CYS A 59 0.25 -5.38 -16.48
CA CYS A 59 -0.92 -6.26 -16.56
C CYS A 59 -0.55 -7.69 -16.99
N VAL A 60 -1.33 -8.66 -16.50
CA VAL A 60 -1.21 -10.07 -16.89
C VAL A 60 -1.94 -10.29 -18.22
N ASP A 61 -1.37 -11.10 -19.12
CA ASP A 61 -2.03 -11.46 -20.37
C ASP A 61 -3.38 -12.16 -20.10
N PRO A 62 -4.44 -11.88 -20.84
CA PRO A 62 -5.75 -12.47 -20.58
C PRO A 62 -5.71 -14.00 -20.73
N GLY A 63 -6.35 -14.69 -19.78
CA GLY A 63 -6.36 -16.14 -19.64
C GLY A 63 -5.16 -16.72 -18.90
N TYR A 64 -4.17 -15.91 -18.53
CA TYR A 64 -3.09 -16.33 -17.63
C TYR A 64 -3.47 -16.09 -16.17
N LEU A 65 -2.92 -16.93 -15.29
CA LEU A 65 -3.09 -16.81 -13.85
C LEU A 65 -2.42 -15.53 -13.33
N ILE A 66 -3.17 -14.74 -12.56
CA ILE A 66 -2.63 -13.60 -11.81
C ILE A 66 -1.82 -14.14 -10.61
N PRO A 67 -0.52 -13.84 -10.50
CA PRO A 67 0.31 -14.34 -9.41
C PRO A 67 -0.15 -13.89 -8.02
N LEU A 68 -0.12 -14.78 -7.04
CA LEU A 68 -0.39 -14.47 -5.61
C LEU A 68 0.85 -13.97 -4.85
N GLU A 69 1.83 -13.38 -5.55
CA GLU A 69 3.11 -12.93 -4.99
C GLU A 69 3.12 -11.42 -4.68
N GLY A 70 4.21 -10.94 -4.05
CA GLY A 70 4.35 -9.52 -3.72
C GLY A 70 4.34 -8.63 -4.96
N GLY A 71 3.52 -7.58 -4.95
CA GLY A 71 3.26 -6.72 -6.11
C GLY A 71 1.86 -6.92 -6.72
N TYR A 72 1.19 -8.02 -6.39
CA TYR A 72 -0.16 -8.35 -6.85
C TYR A 72 -1.14 -8.31 -5.67
N LEU A 73 -2.01 -7.31 -5.67
CA LEU A 73 -2.97 -7.08 -4.60
C LEU A 73 -4.33 -7.63 -5.00
N HIS A 74 -4.88 -8.44 -4.11
CA HIS A 74 -6.10 -9.21 -4.32
C HIS A 74 -7.20 -8.71 -3.36
N PRO A 75 -7.94 -7.65 -3.71
CA PRO A 75 -9.11 -7.24 -2.95
C PRO A 75 -10.19 -8.34 -3.00
N THR A 76 -10.14 -9.27 -2.05
CA THR A 76 -10.96 -10.49 -1.99
C THR A 76 -12.44 -10.28 -1.68
N GLU A 77 -12.83 -9.05 -1.28
CA GLU A 77 -14.19 -8.76 -0.79
C GLU A 77 -15.12 -8.17 -1.86
N GLY A 78 -14.73 -8.19 -3.15
CA GLY A 78 -15.50 -7.53 -4.21
C GLY A 78 -15.58 -6.02 -3.98
N VAL A 79 -14.50 -5.44 -3.47
CA VAL A 79 -14.37 -4.01 -3.24
C VAL A 79 -13.70 -3.36 -4.44
N THR A 80 -14.14 -2.14 -4.74
CA THR A 80 -13.57 -1.30 -5.79
C THR A 80 -12.50 -0.34 -5.27
N GLN A 81 -12.24 -0.36 -3.95
CA GLN A 81 -11.37 0.59 -3.29
C GLN A 81 -10.31 -0.15 -2.46
N ILE A 82 -9.06 0.28 -2.57
CA ILE A 82 -7.92 -0.26 -1.81
C ILE A 82 -6.98 0.87 -1.39
N GLU A 83 -6.43 0.79 -0.19
CA GLU A 83 -5.40 1.70 0.32
C GLU A 83 -4.01 1.05 0.20
N LEU A 84 -3.06 1.78 -0.40
CA LEU A 84 -1.71 1.31 -0.65
C LEU A 84 -0.68 2.15 0.12
N ASP A 85 0.06 1.52 1.02
CA ASP A 85 1.24 2.12 1.64
C ASP A 85 2.44 1.99 0.68
N LEU A 86 2.63 3.01 -0.16
CA LEU A 86 3.77 3.11 -1.08
C LEU A 86 4.82 4.09 -0.53
N GLU A 87 6.10 3.79 -0.76
CA GLU A 87 7.19 4.73 -0.49
C GLU A 87 7.18 5.87 -1.54
N PRO A 88 7.82 7.01 -1.29
CA PRO A 88 7.94 8.06 -2.30
C PRO A 88 8.68 7.56 -3.55
N GLY A 89 8.11 7.79 -4.73
CA GLY A 89 8.65 7.28 -6.00
C GLY A 89 7.64 7.29 -7.15
N GLU A 90 8.11 6.92 -8.34
CA GLU A 90 7.26 6.69 -9.52
C GLU A 90 6.80 5.22 -9.52
N TYR A 91 5.51 4.98 -9.76
CA TYR A 91 4.90 3.65 -9.82
C TYR A 91 4.01 3.50 -11.04
N ASP A 92 4.08 2.32 -11.66
CA ASP A 92 3.13 1.90 -12.69
C ASP A 92 2.11 0.94 -12.08
N LEU A 93 0.83 1.31 -12.12
CA LEU A 93 -0.26 0.51 -11.58
C LEU A 93 -1.12 -0.05 -12.72
N CYS A 94 -1.47 -1.33 -12.62
CA CYS A 94 -2.50 -1.94 -13.45
C CYS A 94 -3.64 -2.47 -12.57
N ALA A 95 -4.84 -1.93 -12.74
CA ALA A 95 -6.06 -2.56 -12.27
C ALA A 95 -6.55 -3.56 -13.30
N GLN A 96 -6.79 -4.80 -12.87
CA GLN A 96 -7.21 -5.87 -13.76
C GLN A 96 -8.28 -6.75 -13.12
N ALA A 97 -9.34 -7.04 -13.85
CA ALA A 97 -10.31 -8.03 -13.42
C ALA A 97 -9.75 -9.46 -13.64
N GLY A 98 -10.07 -10.38 -12.73
CA GLY A 98 -9.86 -11.82 -12.87
C GLY A 98 -11.12 -12.60 -12.51
N ASP A 99 -11.23 -13.84 -12.99
CA ASP A 99 -12.32 -14.76 -12.62
C ASP A 99 -12.15 -15.30 -11.19
N ASP A 100 -13.00 -16.25 -10.77
CA ASP A 100 -12.91 -16.90 -9.46
C ASP A 100 -11.61 -17.71 -9.26
N GLN A 101 -10.98 -18.12 -10.35
CA GLN A 101 -9.72 -18.87 -10.36
C GLN A 101 -8.49 -17.96 -10.52
N HIS A 102 -8.66 -16.63 -10.54
CA HIS A 102 -7.62 -15.64 -10.80
C HIS A 102 -7.07 -15.65 -12.24
N ASN A 103 -7.80 -16.18 -13.22
CA ASN A 103 -7.45 -16.02 -14.62
C ASN A 103 -7.75 -14.59 -15.06
N ALA A 104 -6.77 -13.93 -15.65
CA ALA A 104 -6.86 -12.53 -16.04
C ALA A 104 -7.87 -12.29 -17.17
N TYR A 105 -8.69 -11.24 -17.03
CA TYR A 105 -9.49 -10.71 -18.14
C TYR A 105 -8.71 -9.64 -18.92
N ASN A 106 -9.14 -9.38 -20.15
CA ASN A 106 -8.70 -8.20 -20.93
C ASN A 106 -9.41 -6.90 -20.48
N MET A 107 -9.90 -6.85 -19.24
CA MET A 107 -10.51 -5.69 -18.61
C MET A 107 -9.45 -5.07 -17.70
N ILE A 108 -8.71 -4.12 -18.28
CA ILE A 108 -7.56 -3.47 -17.64
C ILE A 108 -7.76 -1.95 -17.62
N ASP A 109 -7.23 -1.32 -16.58
CA ASP A 109 -7.03 0.12 -16.48
C ASP A 109 -5.61 0.35 -15.96
N GLU A 110 -4.79 1.09 -16.71
CA GLU A 110 -3.38 1.33 -16.40
C GLU A 110 -3.16 2.81 -16.09
N LEU A 111 -2.36 3.10 -15.07
CA LEU A 111 -1.99 4.47 -14.73
C LEU A 111 -0.59 4.52 -14.12
N SER A 112 0.14 5.59 -14.40
CA SER A 112 1.38 5.91 -13.72
C SER A 112 1.13 6.99 -12.67
N ILE A 113 1.66 6.84 -11.46
CA ILE A 113 1.57 7.85 -10.39
C ILE A 113 2.95 8.19 -9.83
N GLU A 114 3.07 9.39 -9.29
CA GLU A 114 4.22 9.79 -8.46
C GLU A 114 3.75 9.92 -7.02
N VAL A 115 4.30 9.11 -6.13
CA VAL A 115 4.11 9.26 -4.69
C VAL A 115 5.10 10.30 -4.21
N ALA A 116 4.58 11.46 -3.81
CA ALA A 116 5.37 12.55 -3.27
C ALA A 116 6.02 12.13 -1.94
N GLU A 117 7.19 12.71 -1.69
CA GLU A 117 7.82 12.62 -0.38
C GLU A 117 6.86 13.24 0.65
N ASP A 118 6.65 12.54 1.77
CA ASP A 118 6.10 13.19 2.95
C ASP A 118 7.08 14.29 3.32
N VAL A 119 6.75 15.52 2.90
CA VAL A 119 7.39 16.71 3.42
C VAL A 119 6.88 16.81 4.84
N ASP A 120 7.49 16.04 5.74
CA ASP A 120 7.50 16.33 7.15
C ASP A 120 8.14 17.71 7.24
N ASP A 121 7.30 18.75 7.16
CA ASP A 121 7.60 20.12 7.55
C ASP A 121 7.94 20.03 9.04
N GLY A 122 9.17 19.57 9.31
CA GLY A 122 9.83 19.61 10.59
C GLY A 122 9.94 21.08 11.01
N ASN A 123 8.85 21.61 11.53
CA ASN A 123 8.77 22.89 12.19
C ASN A 123 7.82 22.75 13.39
N GLU A 124 8.28 22.00 14.38
CA GLU A 124 8.25 22.53 15.74
C GLU A 124 9.69 22.52 16.24
N ASP A 125 10.40 23.61 15.94
CA ASP A 125 11.41 24.15 16.84
C ASP A 125 10.84 24.14 18.27
N ASP A 126 11.17 23.12 19.06
CA ASP A 126 11.11 23.23 20.52
C ASP A 126 12.39 23.94 20.97
N GLU A 127 12.46 25.22 20.62
CA GLU A 127 13.31 26.18 21.29
C GLU A 127 12.80 26.34 22.73
N SER A 128 13.23 25.40 23.59
CA SER A 128 13.22 25.59 25.03
C SER A 128 14.25 26.66 25.41
N GLU A 129 13.96 27.91 25.04
CA GLU A 129 14.55 29.08 25.66
C GLU A 129 13.68 29.48 26.86
N THR A 130 14.00 28.92 28.03
CA THR A 130 13.73 29.64 29.28
C THR A 130 14.95 29.60 30.18
N GLY A 131 15.61 30.75 30.27
CA GLY A 131 16.14 31.26 31.53
C GLY A 131 17.65 31.18 31.70
N ASP A 132 18.35 32.21 31.21
CA ASP A 132 19.42 32.84 31.97
C ASP A 132 18.90 33.15 33.39
N ASP A 133 19.51 32.55 34.41
CA ASP A 133 19.59 33.12 35.76
C ASP A 133 20.93 32.68 36.39
N ASP A 134 21.89 33.57 36.20
CA ASP A 134 22.91 34.03 37.15
C ASP A 134 23.63 33.03 38.09
N ASP A 135 24.95 33.02 37.92
CA ASP A 135 25.97 32.76 38.93
C ASP A 135 25.55 33.18 40.36
N ASN A 136 25.59 32.22 41.30
CA ASN A 136 25.86 32.55 42.70
C ASN A 136 26.63 31.42 43.40
N GLU A 137 27.96 31.56 43.41
CA GLU A 137 28.84 30.92 44.38
C GLU A 137 28.48 31.35 45.82
N THR A 138 27.97 30.42 46.61
CA THR A 138 28.13 30.31 48.08
C THR A 138 27.74 28.86 48.42
N GLY A 139 28.49 28.00 49.09
CA GLY A 139 29.38 28.20 50.23
C GLY A 139 29.03 27.08 51.23
N ASP A 140 30.07 26.34 51.64
CA ASP A 140 30.18 25.58 52.89
C ASP A 140 29.17 24.46 53.22
N GLY A 141 29.65 23.23 53.07
CA GLY A 141 29.94 22.42 54.25
C GLY A 141 28.99 21.27 54.57
N ASP A 142 29.37 20.06 54.16
CA ASP A 142 29.09 18.85 54.94
C ASP A 142 30.35 17.97 54.98
N ASN A 143 31.04 18.09 56.12
CA ASN A 143 32.17 17.29 56.52
C ASN A 143 31.63 16.00 57.16
N ASP A 144 31.44 14.95 56.36
CA ASP A 144 31.20 13.60 56.85
C ASP A 144 32.34 13.21 57.79
N SER A 145 32.03 13.28 59.08
CA SER A 145 32.93 12.90 60.15
C SER A 145 32.78 11.40 60.38
N ASP A 146 33.95 10.76 60.44
CA ASP A 146 34.21 9.38 60.79
C ASP A 146 33.31 8.84 61.93
N ASP A 147 32.69 7.68 61.70
CA ASP A 147 32.25 6.79 62.79
C ASP A 147 33.20 5.59 62.82
N GLU A 148 33.84 5.44 63.98
CA GLU A 148 35.01 4.63 64.29
C GLU A 148 34.71 3.12 64.34
N ASN A 149 35.72 2.30 64.05
CA ASN A 149 35.78 0.89 64.48
C ASN A 149 37.02 0.63 65.34
#